data_AF-A0A957BKU1-F1
#
_entry.id   AF-A0A957BKU1-F1
#
_cell.length_a   1.000
_cell.length_b   1.000
_cell.length_c   1.000
_cell.angle_alpha   90.00
_cell.angle_beta   90.00
_cell.angle_gamma   90.00
#
_symmetry.space_group_name_H-M   'P 1'
#
loop_
_entity.id
_entity.type
_entity.pdbx_description
1 polymer ?
#
loop_
_entity_poly.entity_id
_entity_poly.type
_entity_poly.pdbx_seq_one_letter_code
_entity_poly.pdbx_strand_id
1 'polypeptide(L)'
;MRLGKDLVGKQIISVTDGRSLGNTKDIYLNNALTEITGIYLGSEGLIKRKHFLITRTDVVVFGLDAILVRSSEVIAEENSLPESVAWVRLSKLNKREIDTPGGTKVGTIG
;
A
#
# COMPACT_ATOMS: atom_id res chain seq x y z
N MET A 1 -5.68 -6.89 -15.78
CA MET A 1 -4.76 -6.85 -14.63
C MET A 1 -4.53 -5.38 -14.30
N ARG A 2 -4.84 -4.89 -13.09
CA ARG A 2 -4.59 -3.48 -12.71
C ARG A 2 -3.13 -3.31 -12.32
N LEU A 3 -2.51 -2.20 -12.70
CA LEU A 3 -1.16 -1.88 -12.26
C LEU A 3 -1.22 -1.35 -10.82
N GLY A 4 -0.24 -1.69 -9.98
CA GLY A 4 -0.19 -1.18 -8.60
C GLY A 4 -0.21 0.35 -8.53
N LYS A 5 0.36 1.01 -9.54
CA LYS A 5 0.33 2.47 -9.71
C LYS A 5 -1.08 3.03 -9.87
N ASP A 6 -2.01 2.27 -10.46
CA ASP A 6 -3.39 2.71 -10.69
C ASP A 6 -4.18 2.83 -9.38
N LEU A 7 -3.72 2.17 -8.31
CA LEU A 7 -4.35 2.22 -6.99
C LEU A 7 -4.00 3.50 -6.22
N VAL A 8 -2.85 4.11 -6.52
CA VAL A 8 -2.42 5.36 -5.89
C VAL A 8 -3.36 6.49 -6.28
N GLY A 9 -3.79 7.27 -5.28
CA GLY A 9 -4.74 8.37 -5.44
C GLY A 9 -6.21 7.97 -5.37
N LYS A 10 -6.56 6.67 -5.47
CA LYS A 10 -7.97 6.25 -5.36
C LYS A 10 -8.55 6.55 -3.99
N GLN A 11 -9.81 6.95 -3.98
CA GLN A 11 -10.57 7.16 -2.75
C GLN A 11 -10.82 5.82 -2.06
N ILE A 12 -10.78 5.81 -0.74
CA ILE A 12 -11.03 4.63 0.09
C ILE A 12 -12.36 4.85 0.80
N ILE A 13 -13.27 3.90 0.65
CA ILE A 13 -14.65 4.00 1.14
C ILE A 13 -14.98 2.78 1.99
N SER A 14 -15.52 3.02 3.17
CA SER A 14 -16.03 1.96 4.05
C SER A 14 -17.35 1.40 3.52
N VAL A 15 -17.48 0.07 3.47
CA VAL A 15 -18.73 -0.58 2.99
C VAL A 15 -19.85 -0.54 4.02
N THR A 16 -19.55 -0.37 5.30
CA THR A 16 -20.56 -0.42 6.37
C THR A 16 -21.30 0.90 6.55
N ASP A 17 -20.62 2.03 6.34
CA ASP A 17 -21.17 3.37 6.62
C ASP A 17 -20.98 4.35 5.45
N GLY A 18 -20.37 3.92 4.33
CA GLY A 18 -20.16 4.74 3.14
C GLY A 18 -19.17 5.89 3.33
N ARG A 19 -18.47 5.96 4.46
CA ARG A 19 -17.55 7.07 4.75
C ARG A 19 -16.29 6.99 3.91
N SER A 20 -15.81 8.16 3.52
CA SER A 20 -14.49 8.32 2.91
C SER A 20 -13.41 8.28 4.00
N LEU A 21 -12.44 7.39 3.84
CA LEU A 21 -11.24 7.29 4.70
C LEU A 21 -10.04 8.04 4.09
N GLY A 22 -10.28 8.84 3.06
CA GLY A 22 -9.25 9.58 2.32
C GLY A 22 -8.83 8.87 1.04
N ASN A 23 -7.59 9.10 0.62
CA ASN A 23 -7.04 8.59 -0.63
C ASN A 23 -5.79 7.74 -0.38
N THR A 24 -5.62 6.70 -1.19
CA THR A 24 -4.42 5.86 -1.19
C THR A 24 -3.19 6.70 -1.50
N LYS A 25 -2.21 6.72 -0.59
CA LYS A 25 -0.93 7.44 -0.80
C LYS A 25 0.13 6.55 -1.43
N ASP A 26 0.12 5.27 -1.10
CA ASP A 26 0.99 4.24 -1.66
C ASP A 26 0.41 2.84 -1.38
N ILE A 27 1.05 1.79 -1.86
CA ILE A 27 0.74 0.40 -1.50
C ILE A 27 1.95 -0.30 -0.90
N TYR A 28 1.69 -1.27 -0.04
CA TYR A 28 2.68 -2.19 0.50
C TYR A 28 2.67 -3.50 -0.28
N LEU A 29 3.85 -4.00 -0.57
CA LEU A 29 4.10 -5.30 -1.16
C LEU A 29 4.80 -6.20 -0.15
N ASN A 30 4.63 -7.51 -0.27
CA ASN A 30 5.46 -8.46 0.46
C ASN A 30 6.93 -8.37 0.00
N ASN A 31 7.86 -8.93 0.78
CA ASN A 31 9.30 -8.88 0.45
C ASN A 31 9.64 -9.55 -0.90
N ALA A 32 8.85 -10.54 -1.32
CA ALA A 32 8.99 -11.20 -2.62
C ALA A 32 8.47 -10.38 -3.81
N LEU A 33 7.84 -9.22 -3.55
CA LEU A 33 7.24 -8.33 -4.55
C LEU A 33 6.14 -8.99 -5.40
N THR A 34 5.48 -10.02 -4.88
CA THR A 34 4.45 -10.80 -5.59
C THR A 34 3.03 -10.41 -5.22
N GLU A 35 2.83 -9.84 -4.03
CA GLU A 35 1.50 -9.62 -3.48
C GLU A 35 1.39 -8.27 -2.78
N ILE A 36 0.22 -7.65 -2.89
CA ILE A 36 -0.14 -6.44 -2.12
C ILE A 36 -0.54 -6.86 -0.71
N THR A 37 0.17 -6.38 0.30
CA THR A 37 -0.07 -6.67 1.71
C THR A 37 -0.86 -5.59 2.43
N GLY A 38 -0.91 -4.37 1.87
CA GLY A 38 -1.69 -3.28 2.44
C GLY A 38 -1.67 -1.99 1.61
N ILE A 39 -2.40 -1.01 2.10
CA ILE A 39 -2.54 0.33 1.53
C ILE A 39 -1.94 1.32 2.52
N TYR A 40 -1.03 2.18 2.07
CA TYR A 40 -0.46 3.25 2.87
C TYR A 40 -1.34 4.50 2.79
N LEU A 41 -1.74 5.03 3.96
CA LEU A 41 -2.61 6.21 4.07
C LEU A 41 -1.85 7.50 4.27
N GLY A 42 -0.56 7.42 4.61
CA GLY A 42 0.26 8.59 4.90
C GLY A 42 0.85 8.54 6.30
N SER A 43 1.39 9.69 6.70
CA SER A 43 1.99 9.88 8.01
C SER A 43 1.56 11.17 8.64
N GLU A 44 1.36 11.16 9.95
CA GLU A 44 1.00 12.34 10.74
C GLU A 44 1.98 12.55 11.89
N GLY A 45 2.03 13.79 12.40
CA GLY A 45 2.89 14.19 13.52
C GLY A 45 4.17 14.91 13.10
N LEU A 46 4.57 15.92 13.88
CA LEU A 46 5.78 16.72 13.64
C LEU A 46 7.04 16.14 14.28
N ILE A 47 6.93 15.61 15.50
CA ILE A 47 8.08 15.14 16.30
C ILE A 47 8.25 13.62 16.16
N LYS A 48 7.17 12.86 16.37
CA LYS A 48 7.14 11.41 16.16
C LYS A 48 6.15 11.11 15.05
N ARG A 49 6.67 10.93 13.82
CA ARG A 49 5.83 10.58 12.67
C ARG A 49 5.26 9.19 12.87
N LYS A 50 3.93 9.11 12.86
CA LYS A 50 3.18 7.86 12.82
C LYS A 50 2.79 7.58 11.39
N HIS A 51 2.83 6.32 10.99
CA HIS A 51 2.45 5.85 9.66
C HIS A 51 1.15 5.06 9.78
N PHE A 52 0.20 5.33 8.88
CA PHE A 52 -1.11 4.67 8.91
C PHE A 52 -1.33 3.84 7.65
N LEU A 53 -2.01 2.72 7.82
CA LEU A 53 -2.27 1.78 6.75
C LEU A 53 -3.59 1.03 6.92
N ILE A 54 -4.02 0.36 5.86
CA ILE A 54 -5.10 -0.62 5.85
C ILE A 54 -4.52 -1.94 5.33
N THR A 55 -4.77 -3.04 6.04
CA THR A 55 -4.25 -4.36 5.65
C THR A 55 -5.00 -4.92 4.44
N ARG A 56 -4.35 -5.80 3.68
CA ARG A 56 -4.99 -6.46 2.52
C ARG A 56 -6.25 -7.26 2.90
N THR A 57 -6.33 -7.79 4.12
CA THR A 57 -7.48 -8.57 4.62
C THR A 57 -8.72 -7.72 4.88
N ASP A 58 -8.52 -6.41 5.08
CA ASP A 58 -9.61 -5.45 5.28
C ASP A 58 -10.10 -4.81 3.98
N VAL A 59 -9.37 -5.00 2.88
CA VAL A 59 -9.80 -4.57 1.54
C VAL A 59 -10.78 -5.58 0.96
N VAL A 60 -11.98 -5.11 0.66
CA VAL A 60 -13.04 -5.90 0.02
C VAL A 60 -12.83 -5.94 -1.49
N VAL A 61 -12.60 -4.78 -2.11
CA VAL A 61 -12.38 -4.69 -3.55
C VAL A 61 -11.49 -3.52 -3.94
N PHE A 62 -10.60 -3.77 -4.92
CA PHE A 62 -9.88 -2.73 -5.65
C PHE A 62 -10.69 -2.34 -6.89
N GLY A 63 -11.58 -1.35 -6.75
CA GLY A 63 -12.46 -0.89 -7.82
C GLY A 63 -11.78 -0.02 -8.88
N LEU A 64 -12.54 0.37 -9.91
CA LEU A 64 -12.05 1.30 -10.94
C LEU A 64 -11.86 2.69 -10.35
N ASP A 65 -12.86 3.18 -9.60
CA ASP A 65 -12.89 4.55 -9.11
C ASP A 65 -12.48 4.65 -7.63
N ALA A 66 -12.83 3.64 -6.83
CA ALA A 66 -12.59 3.60 -5.41
C ALA A 66 -12.13 2.22 -4.93
N ILE A 67 -11.49 2.21 -3.77
CA ILE A 67 -11.16 0.99 -3.03
C ILE A 67 -12.19 0.87 -1.90
N LEU A 68 -12.83 -0.28 -1.78
CA LEU A 68 -13.77 -0.52 -0.69
C LEU A 68 -13.12 -1.34 0.41
N VAL A 69 -13.35 -0.93 1.66
CA VAL A 69 -12.80 -1.59 2.85
C VAL A 69 -13.93 -1.99 3.79
N ARG A 70 -13.66 -3.00 4.64
CA ARG A 70 -14.69 -3.67 5.45
C ARG A 70 -15.45 -2.72 6.37
N SER A 71 -14.79 -1.73 6.95
CA SER A 71 -15.44 -0.71 7.80
C SER A 71 -14.53 0.52 7.98
N SER A 72 -14.98 1.53 8.73
CA SER A 72 -14.21 2.75 9.00
C SER A 72 -13.10 2.56 10.04
N GLU A 73 -13.13 1.46 10.79
CA GLU A 73 -12.25 1.18 11.93
C GLU A 73 -10.99 0.37 11.54
N VAL A 74 -10.82 0.07 10.24
CA VAL A 74 -9.74 -0.80 9.72
C VAL A 74 -8.37 -0.09 9.60
N ILE A 75 -8.29 1.18 10.00
CA ILE A 75 -7.04 1.94 9.96
C ILE A 75 -6.16 1.53 11.13
N ALA A 76 -4.96 1.05 10.82
CA ALA A 76 -3.94 0.69 11.80
C ALA A 76 -2.72 1.60 11.72
N GLU A 77 -2.02 1.77 12.85
CA GLU A 77 -0.68 2.34 12.86
C GLU A 77 0.32 1.25 12.41
N GLU A 78 1.24 1.56 11.51
CA GLU A 78 2.20 0.59 10.95
C GLU A 78 2.98 -0.14 12.06
N ASN A 79 3.41 0.60 13.08
CA ASN A 79 4.19 0.05 14.21
C ASN A 79 3.39 -0.91 15.11
N SER A 80 2.06 -0.97 15.00
CA SER A 80 1.25 -1.96 15.74
C SER A 80 1.16 -3.31 15.02
N LEU A 81 1.73 -3.43 13.81
CA LEU A 81 1.69 -4.63 12.98
C LEU A 81 3.11 -5.17 12.79
N PRO A 82 3.55 -6.17 13.57
CA PRO A 82 4.91 -6.71 13.48
C PRO A 82 5.32 -7.19 12.09
N GLU A 83 4.37 -7.75 11.32
CA GLU A 83 4.58 -8.23 9.96
C GLU A 83 4.88 -7.11 8.95
N SER A 84 4.52 -5.86 9.26
CA SER A 84 4.75 -4.72 8.37
C SER A 84 6.23 -4.42 8.13
N VAL A 85 7.11 -4.88 9.05
CA VAL A 85 8.56 -4.73 8.93
C VAL A 85 9.11 -5.36 7.66
N ALA A 86 8.49 -6.44 7.17
CA ALA A 86 8.90 -7.12 5.95
C ALA A 86 8.27 -6.54 4.68
N TRP A 87 7.43 -5.51 4.78
CA TRP A 87 6.73 -4.94 3.64
C TRP A 87 7.54 -3.84 2.95
N VAL A 88 7.36 -3.75 1.65
CA VAL A 88 8.04 -2.77 0.80
C VAL A 88 7.00 -1.85 0.16
N ARG A 89 7.15 -0.54 0.35
CA ARG A 89 6.32 0.43 -0.35
C ARG A 89 6.64 0.47 -1.83
N LEU A 90 5.62 0.50 -2.69
CA LEU A 90 5.80 0.54 -4.15
C LEU A 90 6.68 1.73 -4.58
N SER A 91 6.50 2.91 -4.00
CA SER A 91 7.35 4.08 -4.30
C SER A 91 8.84 3.88 -4.02
N LYS A 92 9.21 2.95 -3.13
CA LYS A 92 10.62 2.60 -2.82
C LYS A 92 11.24 1.67 -3.85
N LEU A 93 10.43 1.06 -4.72
CA LEU A 93 10.92 0.24 -5.82
C LEU A 93 11.32 1.07 -7.03
N ASN A 94 10.70 2.24 -7.22
CA ASN A 94 11.01 3.11 -8.35
C ASN A 94 12.51 3.40 -8.44
N LYS A 95 13.04 3.28 -9.66
CA LYS A 95 14.46 3.44 -10.02
C LYS A 95 15.41 2.39 -9.45
N ARG A 96 14.94 1.35 -8.75
CA ARG A 96 15.79 0.21 -8.42
C ARG A 96 16.25 -0.49 -9.69
N GLU A 97 17.49 -0.94 -9.67
CA GLU A 97 18.06 -1.76 -10.73
C GLU A 97 17.44 -3.15 -10.71
N ILE A 98 17.27 -3.72 -11.90
CA ILE A 98 16.85 -5.09 -12.09
C ILE A 98 18.06 -5.81 -12.66
N ASP A 99 18.53 -6.80 -11.92
CA ASP A 99 19.66 -7.63 -12.30
C ASP A 99 19.20 -9.08 -12.49
N THR A 100 19.87 -9.79 -13.38
CA THR A 100 19.77 -11.25 -13.42
C THR A 100 20.46 -11.87 -12.19
N PRO A 101 20.18 -13.15 -11.86
CA PRO A 101 20.94 -13.86 -10.82
C PRO A 101 22.47 -13.87 -11.04
N GLY A 102 22.92 -13.74 -12.29
CA GLY A 102 24.33 -13.61 -12.66
C GLY A 102 24.92 -12.20 -12.54
N GLY A 103 24.14 -11.22 -12.05
CA GLY A 103 24.59 -9.83 -11.85
C GLY A 103 24.55 -8.96 -13.11
N THR A 104 24.03 -9.46 -14.24
CA THR A 104 23.83 -8.61 -15.42
C THR A 104 22.63 -7.69 -15.23
N LYS A 105 22.86 -6.38 -15.30
CA LYS A 105 21.81 -5.36 -15.28
C LYS A 105 20.94 -5.43 -16.53
N VAL A 106 19.63 -5.57 -16.35
CA VAL A 106 18.64 -5.65 -17.42
C VAL A 106 17.75 -4.42 -17.52
N GLY A 107 17.69 -3.60 -16.48
CA GLY A 107 16.91 -2.37 -16.52
C GLY A 107 16.70 -1.72 -15.16
N THR A 108 15.68 -0.87 -15.07
CA THR A 108 15.26 -0.21 -13.84
C THR A 108 13.73 -0.22 -13.73
N ILE A 109 13.22 -0.21 -12.50
CA ILE A 109 11.78 -0.11 -12.23
C ILE A 109 11.32 1.34 -12.51
N GLY A 110 10.24 1.49 -13.28
CA GLY A 110 9.64 2.78 -13.66
C GLY A 110 8.42 3.20 -12.84
#